data_AF-A0A3C1PKF7-F1
#
_entry.id   AF-A0A3C1PKF7-F1
#
_cell.length_a   1.000
_cell.length_b   1.000
_cell.length_c   1.000
_cell.angle_alpha   90.00
_cell.angle_beta   90.00
_cell.angle_gamma   90.00
#
_symmetry.space_group_name_H-M   'P 1'
#
loop_
_entity.id
_entity.type
_entity.pdbx_description
1 polymer ?
#
loop_
_entity_poly.entity_id
_entity_poly.type
_entity_poly.pdbx_seq_one_letter_code
_entity_poly.pdbx_strand_id
1 'polypeptide(L)'
;MKSYRKELWFNAEKRRQIIHITPQIEQCLAESGIKEGLLLVNAMHITASVFINDNESGLHSDYEVWLEKLAPEKPHAQYKHNGYED
;
A
#
# COMPACT_ATOMS: atom_id res chain seq x y z
N MET A 1 11.80 -2.23 26.98
CA MET A 1 10.98 -1.88 25.80
C MET A 1 10.83 -3.12 24.95
N LYS A 2 9.62 -3.56 24.61
CA LYS A 2 9.40 -4.65 23.67
C LYS A 2 9.30 -4.06 22.26
N SER A 3 9.87 -4.72 21.27
CA SER A 3 9.72 -4.38 19.86
C SER A 3 9.39 -5.65 19.06
N TYR A 4 8.59 -5.49 18.02
CA TYR A 4 8.23 -6.55 17.10
C TYR A 4 8.42 -6.05 15.67
N ARG A 5 8.87 -6.92 14.77
CA ARG A 5 9.06 -6.60 13.35
C ARG A 5 8.64 -7.81 12.52
N LYS A 6 7.83 -7.55 11.49
CA LYS A 6 7.47 -8.53 10.47
C LYS A 6 7.41 -7.85 9.12
N GLU A 7 7.87 -8.54 8.09
CA GLU A 7 7.70 -8.13 6.71
C GLU A 7 6.52 -8.89 6.12
N LEU A 8 5.64 -8.16 5.45
CA LEU A 8 4.55 -8.75 4.67
C LEU A 8 4.91 -8.60 3.19
N TRP A 9 4.97 -9.73 2.49
CA TRP A 9 5.37 -9.81 1.09
C TRP A 9 4.13 -9.98 0.23
N PHE A 10 4.04 -9.22 -0.85
CA PHE A 10 2.89 -9.22 -1.76
C PHE A 10 3.37 -9.34 -3.20
N ASN A 11 2.65 -10.15 -3.98
CA ASN A 11 2.77 -10.17 -5.43
C ASN A 11 1.38 -9.88 -6.00
N ALA A 12 1.17 -8.64 -6.46
CA ALA A 12 -0.10 -8.21 -7.01
C ALA A 12 -0.34 -8.84 -8.39
N GLU A 13 -1.57 -9.26 -8.67
CA GLU A 13 -1.94 -9.85 -9.97
C GLU A 13 -2.07 -8.79 -11.07
N LYS A 14 -2.26 -7.53 -10.68
CA LYS A 14 -2.44 -6.37 -11.55
C LYS A 14 -1.43 -5.29 -11.21
N ARG A 15 -1.13 -4.42 -12.19
CA ARG A 15 -0.24 -3.25 -12.01
C ARG A 15 -0.68 -2.34 -10.86
N ARG A 16 -2.00 -2.13 -10.71
CA ARG A 16 -2.62 -1.42 -9.59
C ARG A 16 -3.62 -2.36 -8.92
N GLN A 17 -3.52 -2.52 -7.61
CA GLN A 17 -4.41 -3.36 -6.82
C GLN A 17 -4.45 -2.85 -5.38
N ILE A 18 -5.66 -2.70 -4.84
CA ILE A 18 -5.87 -2.46 -3.41
C ILE A 18 -5.96 -3.83 -2.73
N ILE A 19 -5.11 -4.06 -1.72
CA ILE A 19 -5.06 -5.31 -0.95
C ILE A 19 -5.43 -4.98 0.49
N HIS A 20 -6.50 -5.59 1.00
CA HIS A 20 -6.91 -5.45 2.39
C HIS A 20 -5.96 -6.26 3.29
N ILE A 21 -5.17 -5.56 4.11
CA ILE A 21 -4.13 -6.17 4.96
C ILE A 21 -4.45 -6.18 6.46
N THR A 22 -5.60 -5.65 6.88
CA THR A 22 -6.01 -5.57 8.30
C THR A 22 -5.87 -6.92 9.02
N PRO A 23 -6.31 -8.07 8.45
CA PRO A 23 -6.16 -9.37 9.13
C PRO A 23 -4.70 -9.74 9.41
N GLN A 24 -3.78 -9.44 8.49
CA GLN A 24 -2.35 -9.68 8.65
C GLN A 24 -1.77 -8.77 9.74
N ILE A 25 -2.23 -7.53 9.85
CA ILE A 25 -1.82 -6.59 10.91
C ILE A 25 -2.35 -7.01 12.28
N GLU A 26 -3.61 -7.46 12.37
CA GLU A 26 -4.19 -8.02 13.61
C GLU A 26 -3.40 -9.25 14.09
N GLN A 27 -2.97 -10.11 13.17
CA GLN A 27 -2.08 -11.23 13.48
C GLN A 27 -0.72 -10.73 14.01
N CYS A 28 -0.13 -9.69 13.42
CA CYS A 28 1.11 -9.10 13.92
C CYS A 28 0.95 -8.56 15.35
N LEU A 29 -0.17 -7.89 15.65
CA LEU A 29 -0.49 -7.40 16.99
C LEU A 29 -0.59 -8.55 18.00
N ALA A 30 -1.31 -9.61 17.66
CA ALA A 30 -1.45 -10.79 18.50
C ALA A 30 -0.10 -11.47 18.78
N GLU A 31 0.71 -11.69 17.73
CA GLU A 31 2.05 -12.28 17.83
C GLU A 31 3.03 -11.42 18.65
N SER A 32 2.91 -10.08 18.58
CA SER A 32 3.80 -9.16 19.30
C SER A 32 3.68 -9.24 20.82
N GLY A 33 2.48 -9.59 21.33
CA GLY A 33 2.16 -9.54 22.75
C GLY A 33 2.28 -8.14 23.39
N ILE A 34 2.39 -7.08 22.58
CA ILE A 34 2.39 -5.68 23.04
C ILE A 34 0.94 -5.29 23.35
N LYS A 35 0.69 -4.76 24.55
CA LYS A 35 -0.66 -4.35 24.98
C LYS A 35 -0.98 -2.91 24.67
N GLU A 36 -0.01 -2.02 24.85
CA GLU A 36 -0.14 -0.58 24.63
C GLU A 36 1.12 -0.09 23.93
N GLY A 37 0.98 0.74 22.89
CA GLY A 37 2.12 1.25 22.13
C GLY A 37 1.73 1.86 20.79
N LEU A 38 2.71 1.96 19.89
CA LEU A 38 2.54 2.45 18.52
C LEU A 38 2.89 1.34 17.53
N LEU A 39 2.17 1.30 16.42
CA LEU A 39 2.43 0.38 15.31
C LEU A 39 2.66 1.20 14.04
N LEU A 40 3.79 0.98 13.38
CA LEU A 40 4.12 1.56 12.08
C LEU A 40 3.92 0.50 11.00
N VAL A 41 3.12 0.82 9.98
CA VAL A 41 3.04 0.06 8.73
C VAL A 41 3.43 0.98 7.59
N ASN A 42 4.42 0.58 6.81
CA ASN A 42 4.86 1.33 5.65
C ASN A 42 5.14 0.40 4.47
N ALA A 43 4.93 0.91 3.26
CA ALA A 43 5.49 0.28 2.07
C ALA A 43 7.01 0.48 2.08
N MET A 44 7.76 -0.59 1.77
CA MET A 44 9.22 -0.50 1.58
C MET A 44 9.61 -0.23 0.11
N HIS A 45 8.62 -0.23 -0.80
CA HIS A 45 8.79 0.13 -2.20
C HIS A 45 8.23 1.53 -2.46
N ILE A 46 8.93 2.32 -3.29
CA ILE A 46 8.60 3.72 -3.58
C ILE A 46 7.40 3.90 -4.52
N THR A 47 6.92 2.82 -5.14
CA THR A 47 5.79 2.80 -6.08
C THR A 47 4.54 2.13 -5.47
N ALA A 48 4.49 2.02 -4.14
CA ALA A 48 3.37 1.45 -3.40
C ALA A 48 3.01 2.34 -2.20
N SER A 49 1.88 2.06 -1.56
CA SER A 49 1.41 2.83 -0.41
C SER A 49 0.74 1.92 0.60
N VAL A 50 0.76 2.35 1.87
CA VAL A 50 -0.08 1.81 2.93
C VAL A 50 -0.92 2.97 3.44
N PHE A 51 -2.24 2.79 3.46
CA PHE A 51 -3.20 3.80 3.90
C PHE A 51 -4.40 3.13 4.57
N ILE A 52 -5.22 3.93 5.25
CA ILE A 52 -6.44 3.48 5.92
C ILE A 52 -7.62 4.17 5.24
N ASN A 53 -8.57 3.39 4.76
CA ASN A 53 -9.89 3.85 4.32
C ASN A 53 -10.89 2.67 4.40
N ASP A 54 -12.15 2.90 4.02
CA ASP A 54 -13.20 1.88 3.97
C ASP A 54 -12.88 0.79 2.92
N ASN A 55 -13.21 -0.46 3.25
CA ASN A 55 -12.97 -1.63 2.40
C ASN A 55 -14.22 -1.92 1.56
N GLU A 56 -14.60 -0.96 0.72
CA GLU A 56 -15.79 -1.00 -0.13
C GLU A 56 -15.38 -0.95 -1.61
N SER A 57 -15.96 -1.84 -2.42
CA SER A 57 -15.59 -2.05 -3.83
C SER A 57 -15.84 -0.86 -4.75
N GLY A 58 -16.92 -0.10 -4.52
CA GLY A 58 -17.22 1.16 -5.20
C GLY A 58 -16.16 2.21 -4.88
N LEU A 59 -15.85 2.41 -3.60
CA LEU A 59 -14.80 3.34 -3.17
C LEU A 59 -13.42 2.96 -3.74
N HIS A 60 -13.10 1.67 -3.82
CA HIS A 60 -11.90 1.20 -4.50
C HIS A 60 -11.86 1.62 -5.98
N SER A 61 -13.01 1.57 -6.64
CA SER A 61 -13.16 2.01 -8.04
C SER A 61 -13.04 3.54 -8.17
N ASP A 62 -13.61 4.29 -7.21
CA ASP A 62 -13.49 5.74 -7.16
C ASP A 62 -12.03 6.18 -6.98
N TYR A 63 -11.26 5.47 -6.16
CA TYR A 63 -9.82 5.71 -6.01
C TYR A 63 -9.05 5.51 -7.30
N GLU A 64 -9.35 4.45 -8.05
CA GLU A 64 -8.71 4.19 -9.35
C GLU A 64 -8.98 5.33 -10.33
N VAL A 65 -10.23 5.79 -10.44
CA VAL A 65 -10.61 6.92 -11.29
C VAL A 65 -9.96 8.22 -10.83
N TRP A 66 -9.95 8.48 -9.52
CA TRP A 66 -9.40 9.71 -8.95
C TRP A 66 -7.88 9.81 -9.14
N LEU A 67 -7.16 8.71 -8.89
CA LEU A 67 -5.71 8.66 -9.04
C LEU A 67 -5.29 8.81 -10.51
N GLU A 68 -5.96 8.13 -11.45
CA GLU A 68 -5.68 8.31 -12.88
C GLU A 68 -6.02 9.73 -13.38
N LYS A 69 -6.97 10.43 -12.74
CA LYS A 69 -7.23 11.84 -13.05
C LYS A 69 -6.10 12.77 -12.58
N LEU A 70 -5.52 12.50 -11.41
CA LEU A 70 -4.48 13.35 -10.80
C LEU A 70 -3.08 13.05 -11.33
N ALA A 71 -2.77 11.77 -11.52
CA ALA A 71 -1.47 11.26 -11.95
C ALA A 71 -1.68 10.13 -12.98
N PRO A 72 -2.14 10.46 -14.20
CA PRO A 72 -2.49 9.47 -15.22
C PRO A 72 -1.30 8.61 -15.60
N GLU A 73 -1.46 7.29 -15.72
CA GLU A 73 -0.34 6.42 -16.11
C GLU A 73 0.23 6.77 -17.50
N LYS A 74 -0.64 7.18 -18.43
CA LYS A 74 -0.34 7.38 -19.85
C LYS A 74 -0.69 8.79 -20.34
N PRO A 75 -0.02 9.27 -21.41
CA PRO A 75 1.10 8.64 -22.11
C PRO A 75 2.40 8.66 -21.29
N HIS A 76 3.14 7.55 -21.26
CA HIS A 76 4.38 7.46 -20.46
C HIS A 76 5.43 8.52 -20.81
N ALA A 77 5.45 8.97 -22.07
CA ALA A 77 6.36 10.00 -22.56
C ALA A 77 6.19 11.37 -21.86
N GLN A 78 5.07 11.61 -21.17
CA GLN A 78 4.87 12.85 -20.40
C GLN A 78 5.75 12.91 -19.13
N TYR A 79 6.21 11.76 -18.64
CA TYR A 79 7.04 11.67 -17.43
C TYR A 79 8.49 11.45 -17.82
N LYS A 80 9.34 12.45 -17.54
CA LYS A 80 10.79 12.36 -17.78
C LYS A 80 11.45 11.19 -17.05
N HIS A 81 10.89 10.77 -15.92
CA HIS A 81 11.38 9.61 -15.17
C HIS A 81 11.44 8.34 -16.03
N ASN A 82 10.49 8.17 -16.95
CA ASN A 82 10.43 7.02 -17.85
C ASN A 82 11.43 7.08 -19.02
N GLY A 83 12.22 8.17 -19.15
CA GLY A 83 13.20 8.35 -20.22
C GLY A 83 14.65 8.33 -19.77
N TYR A 84 14.89 8.31 -18.44
CA TYR A 84 16.22 8.32 -17.82
C TYR A 84 16.28 7.32 -16.65
N GLU A 85 15.63 6.18 -16.79
CA GLU A 85 16.12 4.98 -16.11
C GLU A 85 17.34 4.53 -16.93
N ASP A 86 18.51 4.37 -16.31
CA ASP A 86 19.78 4.05 -16.96
C ASP A 86 19.66 3.06 -18.14
#